data_AF-A0A811TH81-F1
#
_entry.id   AF-A0A811TH81-F1
#
_cell.length_a   1.000
_cell.length_b   1.000
_cell.length_c   1.000
_cell.angle_alpha   90.00
_cell.angle_beta   90.00
_cell.angle_gamma   90.00
#
_symmetry.space_group_name_H-M   'P 1'
#
loop_
_entity.id
_entity.type
_entity.pdbx_description
1 polymer ?
#
loop_
_entity_poly.entity_id
_entity_poly.type
_entity_poly.pdbx_seq_one_letter_code
_entity_poly.pdbx_strand_id
1 'polypeptide(L)'
;MLGIASVTGFDKKVLEHINSVAFHKNFVNRYVSLCLVDLETGEVFYNESDDRIKAYLPLFKPFFDEEKIRAIKKYVVGRLELKDFAVLERVVKETADNSEEGRMLAKKAFYDLEKEGIGKVKYEKEFGLVIVKS
;
A
#
# COMPACT_ATOMS: atom_id res chain seq x y z
N MET A 1 -4.73 -19.46 11.55
CA MET A 1 -4.32 -18.13 11.04
C MET A 1 -4.07 -18.26 9.56
N LEU A 2 -4.74 -17.46 8.74
CA LEU A 2 -4.57 -17.43 7.28
C LEU A 2 -4.40 -15.98 6.84
N GLY A 3 -3.38 -15.71 6.04
CA GLY A 3 -3.17 -14.43 5.36
C GLY A 3 -3.30 -14.63 3.86
N ILE A 4 -4.11 -13.79 3.22
CA ILE A 4 -4.21 -13.75 1.76
C ILE A 4 -3.58 -12.44 1.30
N ALA A 5 -2.54 -12.53 0.49
CA ALA A 5 -1.81 -11.37 -0.01
C ALA A 5 -2.20 -11.09 -1.47
N SER A 6 -2.36 -9.80 -1.82
CA SER A 6 -2.62 -9.35 -3.18
C SER A 6 -1.68 -8.22 -3.57
N VAL A 7 -1.15 -8.30 -4.80
CA VAL A 7 -0.30 -7.27 -5.41
C VAL A 7 -1.11 -6.17 -6.13
N THR A 8 -2.44 -6.32 -6.20
CA THR A 8 -3.35 -5.35 -6.83
C THR A 8 -4.44 -4.88 -5.86
N GLY A 9 -4.27 -5.13 -4.56
CA GLY A 9 -5.30 -4.90 -3.56
C GLY A 9 -6.52 -5.84 -3.69
N PHE A 10 -7.62 -5.46 -3.04
CA PHE A 10 -8.86 -6.24 -2.97
C PHE A 10 -10.07 -5.39 -3.34
N ASP A 11 -11.11 -6.03 -3.91
CA ASP A 11 -12.38 -5.37 -4.18
C ASP A 11 -13.05 -4.90 -2.88
N LYS A 12 -13.72 -3.74 -2.94
CA LYS A 12 -14.41 -3.14 -1.79
C LYS A 12 -15.40 -4.10 -1.12
N LYS A 13 -16.12 -4.92 -1.89
CA LYS A 13 -17.06 -5.91 -1.35
C LYS A 13 -16.37 -6.97 -0.51
N VAL A 14 -15.15 -7.36 -0.89
CA VAL A 14 -14.35 -8.32 -0.13
C VAL A 14 -13.88 -7.68 1.18
N LEU A 15 -13.41 -6.43 1.12
CA LEU A 15 -13.01 -5.67 2.31
C LEU A 15 -14.19 -5.48 3.27
N GLU A 16 -15.37 -5.15 2.76
CA GLU A 16 -16.61 -5.03 3.53
C GLU A 16 -17.04 -6.36 4.18
N HIS A 17 -16.70 -7.51 3.59
CA HIS A 17 -17.00 -8.82 4.18
C HIS A 17 -15.97 -9.24 5.25
N ILE A 18 -14.86 -8.53 5.39
CA ILE A 18 -13.79 -8.86 6.35
C ILE A 18 -13.75 -7.84 7.51
N ASN A 19 -13.86 -6.56 7.20
CA ASN A 19 -13.69 -5.45 8.14
C ASN A 19 -14.86 -4.47 8.10
N SER A 20 -16.09 -4.99 8.17
CA SER A 20 -17.29 -4.19 8.39
C SER A 20 -17.43 -3.76 9.85
N VAL A 21 -17.95 -2.56 10.04
CA VAL A 21 -18.45 -2.08 11.35
C VAL A 21 -19.65 -2.92 11.82
N ALA A 22 -20.45 -3.45 10.88
CA ALA A 22 -21.59 -4.30 11.19
C ALA A 22 -21.14 -5.76 11.35
N PHE A 23 -21.04 -6.24 12.59
CA PHE A 23 -20.53 -7.58 12.93
C PHE A 23 -21.10 -8.73 12.06
N HIS A 24 -22.40 -8.72 11.76
CA HIS A 24 -23.06 -9.76 10.97
C HIS A 24 -22.60 -9.82 9.49
N LYS A 25 -21.92 -8.78 9.00
CA LYS A 25 -21.37 -8.73 7.64
C LYS A 25 -19.96 -9.32 7.57
N ASN A 26 -19.30 -9.51 8.71
CA ASN A 26 -17.93 -10.01 8.75
C ASN A 26 -17.88 -11.53 8.63
N PHE A 27 -16.87 -12.01 7.92
CA PHE A 27 -16.44 -13.38 7.99
C PHE A 27 -16.03 -13.72 9.42
N VAL A 28 -16.65 -14.75 9.98
CA VAL A 28 -16.35 -15.27 11.31
C VAL A 28 -16.25 -16.78 11.22
N ASN A 29 -15.15 -17.34 11.70
CA ASN A 29 -14.98 -18.79 11.79
C ASN A 29 -14.30 -19.18 13.10
N ARG A 30 -14.83 -20.24 13.75
CA ARG A 30 -14.32 -20.74 15.03
C ARG A 30 -12.86 -21.21 14.95
N TYR A 31 -12.41 -21.72 13.81
CA TYR A 31 -11.10 -22.35 13.67
C TYR A 31 -10.13 -21.53 12.81
N VAL A 32 -10.62 -20.57 12.04
CA VAL A 32 -9.81 -19.78 11.10
C VAL A 32 -9.95 -18.30 11.39
N SER A 33 -8.84 -17.66 11.77
CA SER A 33 -8.65 -16.22 11.70
C SER A 33 -8.06 -15.84 10.35
N LEU A 34 -8.63 -14.83 9.69
CA LEU A 34 -8.30 -14.42 8.33
C LEU A 34 -7.89 -12.94 8.30
N CYS A 35 -6.79 -12.63 7.61
CA CYS A 35 -6.45 -11.27 7.21
C CYS A 35 -6.16 -11.20 5.71
N LEU A 36 -6.38 -10.02 5.14
CA LEU A 36 -6.02 -9.65 3.78
C LEU A 36 -4.86 -8.67 3.84
N VAL A 37 -3.83 -8.89 3.04
CA VAL A 37 -2.63 -8.07 3.00
C VAL A 37 -2.52 -7.44 1.62
N ASP A 38 -2.61 -6.11 1.58
CA ASP A 38 -2.29 -5.34 0.38
C ASP A 38 -0.78 -5.11 0.34
N LEU A 39 -0.12 -5.75 -0.62
CA LEU A 39 1.32 -5.68 -0.79
C LEU A 39 1.78 -4.34 -1.40
N GLU A 40 0.88 -3.58 -2.05
CA GLU A 40 1.24 -2.26 -2.60
C GLU A 40 1.29 -1.19 -1.52
N THR A 41 0.31 -1.19 -0.61
CA THR A 41 0.18 -0.17 0.44
C THR A 41 0.77 -0.61 1.78
N GLY A 42 0.91 -1.91 2.01
CA GLY A 42 1.24 -2.49 3.32
C GLY A 42 0.05 -2.63 4.27
N GLU A 43 -1.16 -2.29 3.82
CA GLU A 43 -2.35 -2.36 4.66
C GLU A 43 -2.76 -3.81 4.92
N VAL A 44 -3.22 -4.05 6.16
CA VAL A 44 -3.72 -5.36 6.58
C VAL A 44 -5.16 -5.19 7.05
N PHE A 45 -6.08 -5.84 6.36
CA PHE A 45 -7.51 -5.83 6.66
C PHE A 45 -7.89 -7.11 7.39
N TYR A 46 -8.62 -6.98 8.49
CA TYR A 46 -9.05 -8.10 9.32
C TYR A 46 -10.33 -7.71 10.07
N ASN A 47 -11.02 -8.70 10.62
CA ASN A 47 -12.16 -8.47 11.49
C ASN A 47 -11.67 -8.01 12.88
N GLU A 48 -11.94 -6.78 13.29
CA GLU A 48 -11.50 -6.24 14.59
C GLU A 48 -12.03 -7.01 15.81
N SER A 49 -13.13 -7.76 15.63
CA SER A 49 -13.71 -8.63 16.66
C SER A 49 -12.97 -9.97 16.82
N ASP A 50 -12.05 -10.34 15.93
CA ASP A 50 -11.23 -11.55 16.09
C ASP A 50 -9.96 -11.22 16.87
N ASP A 51 -10.03 -11.27 18.20
CA ASP A 51 -8.89 -10.95 19.07
C ASP A 51 -7.66 -11.84 18.85
N ARG A 52 -7.84 -13.06 18.31
CA ARG A 52 -6.73 -14.00 18.09
C ARG A 52 -5.77 -13.47 17.05
N ILE A 53 -6.27 -12.78 16.02
CA ILE A 53 -5.45 -12.32 14.90
C ILE A 53 -4.50 -11.19 15.33
N LYS A 54 -4.89 -10.39 16.32
CA LYS A 54 -4.17 -9.18 16.75
C LYS A 54 -2.73 -9.48 17.16
N ALA A 55 -2.50 -10.60 17.87
CA ALA A 55 -1.16 -11.03 18.29
C ALA A 55 -0.22 -11.41 17.13
N TYR A 56 -0.79 -11.73 15.95
CA TYR A 56 -0.04 -12.23 14.80
C TYR A 56 0.02 -11.23 13.64
N LEU A 57 -0.72 -10.10 13.69
CA LEU A 57 -0.68 -9.06 12.65
C LEU A 57 0.74 -8.63 12.26
N PRO A 58 1.72 -8.50 13.19
CA PRO A 58 3.09 -8.17 12.82
C PRO A 58 3.75 -9.16 11.85
N LEU A 59 3.31 -10.43 11.82
CA LEU A 59 3.84 -11.46 10.90
C LEU A 59 3.34 -11.30 9.46
N PHE A 60 2.26 -10.56 9.25
CA PHE A 60 1.63 -10.36 7.94
C PHE A 60 1.92 -9.00 7.33
N LYS A 61 2.40 -8.04 8.13
CA LYS A 61 2.77 -6.72 7.64
C LYS A 61 4.06 -6.81 6.82
N PRO A 62 4.06 -6.35 5.56
CA PRO A 62 5.31 -6.22 4.83
C PRO A 62 6.24 -5.28 5.57
N PHE A 63 7.51 -5.67 5.69
CA PHE A 63 8.54 -4.79 6.25
C PHE A 63 8.98 -3.81 5.16
N PHE A 64 8.78 -2.52 5.42
CA PHE A 64 9.30 -1.48 4.57
C PHE A 64 10.34 -0.67 5.34
N ASP A 65 11.45 -0.37 4.67
CA ASP A 65 12.47 0.52 5.19
C ASP A 65 11.96 1.97 5.18
N GLU A 66 11.57 2.45 6.36
CA GLU A 66 11.02 3.79 6.59
C GLU A 66 12.00 4.91 6.20
N GLU A 67 13.32 4.70 6.36
CA GLU A 67 14.29 5.71 5.94
C GLU A 67 14.37 5.81 4.42
N LYS A 68 14.37 4.66 3.73
CA LYS A 68 14.32 4.63 2.26
C LYS A 68 13.02 5.25 1.73
N ILE A 69 11.86 4.92 2.30
CA ILE A 69 10.58 5.54 1.90
C ILE A 69 10.65 7.04 2.08
N ARG A 70 11.13 7.53 3.23
CA ARG A 70 11.24 8.97 3.50
C ARG A 70 12.14 9.67 2.49
N ALA A 71 13.26 9.06 2.12
CA ALA A 71 14.17 9.59 1.10
C ALA A 71 13.49 9.66 -0.28
N ILE A 72 12.77 8.60 -0.68
CA ILE A 72 12.03 8.56 -1.94
C ILE A 72 10.93 9.62 -1.95
N LYS A 73 10.13 9.74 -0.87
CA LYS A 73 9.08 10.77 -0.75
C LYS A 73 9.66 12.16 -0.92
N LYS A 74 10.77 12.47 -0.24
CA LYS A 74 11.46 13.77 -0.37
C LYS A 74 11.87 14.04 -1.82
N TYR A 75 12.43 13.05 -2.50
CA TYR A 75 12.79 13.17 -3.92
C TYR A 75 11.56 13.42 -4.80
N VAL A 76 10.47 12.70 -4.59
CA VAL A 76 9.22 12.85 -5.35
C VAL A 76 8.61 14.23 -5.14
N VAL A 77 8.56 14.74 -3.91
CA VAL A 77 8.07 16.10 -3.62
C VAL A 77 8.90 17.15 -4.36
N GLY A 78 10.23 17.06 -4.31
CA GLY A 78 11.09 17.97 -5.07
C GLY A 78 10.87 17.89 -6.58
N ARG A 79 10.53 16.70 -7.11
CA ARG A 79 10.12 16.55 -8.51
C ARG A 79 8.79 17.22 -8.83
N LEU A 80 7.80 17.07 -7.95
CA LEU A 80 6.48 17.68 -8.10
C LEU A 80 6.57 19.21 -8.05
N GLU A 81 7.47 19.77 -7.24
CA GLU A 81 7.72 21.22 -7.21
C GLU A 81 8.33 21.75 -8.51
N LEU A 82 9.17 20.94 -9.19
CA LEU A 82 9.88 21.35 -10.40
C LEU A 82 9.11 21.09 -11.70
N LYS A 83 8.31 20.01 -11.75
CA LYS A 83 7.69 19.52 -13.00
C LYS A 83 6.22 19.16 -12.88
N ASP A 84 5.59 19.34 -11.73
CA ASP A 84 4.19 18.98 -11.42
C ASP A 84 3.83 17.49 -11.57
N PHE A 85 4.79 16.62 -11.94
CA PHE A 85 4.59 15.17 -11.98
C PHE A 85 5.90 14.40 -11.72
N ALA A 86 5.76 13.14 -11.31
CA ALA A 86 6.84 12.15 -11.24
C ALA A 86 6.38 10.80 -11.79
N VAL A 87 7.26 10.13 -12.54
CA VAL A 87 7.01 8.81 -13.14
C VAL A 87 7.69 7.73 -12.29
N LEU A 88 6.96 6.67 -11.92
CA LEU A 88 7.46 5.62 -11.03
C LEU A 88 8.79 5.03 -11.51
N GLU A 89 8.87 4.59 -12.76
CA GLU A 89 10.07 3.96 -13.33
C GLU A 89 11.30 4.88 -13.24
N ARG A 90 11.09 6.19 -13.37
CA ARG A 90 12.16 7.17 -13.24
C ARG A 90 12.61 7.33 -11.78
N VAL A 91 11.66 7.37 -10.85
CA VAL A 91 11.95 7.44 -9.42
C VAL A 91 12.71 6.18 -8.99
N VAL A 92 12.23 4.99 -9.38
CA VAL A 92 12.90 3.71 -9.09
C VAL A 92 14.35 3.69 -9.57
N LYS A 93 14.59 4.17 -10.78
CA LYS A 93 15.94 4.26 -11.35
C LYS A 93 16.82 5.28 -10.64
N GLU A 94 16.27 6.41 -10.18
CA GLU A 94 17.03 7.51 -9.59
C GLU A 94 17.21 7.39 -8.06
N THR A 95 16.38 6.62 -7.35
CA THR A 95 16.37 6.59 -5.88
C THR A 95 16.35 5.20 -5.25
N ALA A 96 16.12 4.13 -6.02
CA ALA A 96 15.78 2.82 -5.45
C ALA A 96 16.50 1.64 -6.14
N ASP A 97 17.73 1.86 -6.60
CA ASP A 97 18.66 0.86 -7.14
C ASP A 97 18.12 -0.03 -8.27
N ASN A 98 16.99 0.35 -8.89
CA ASN A 98 16.31 -0.40 -9.93
C ASN A 98 15.94 -1.84 -9.57
N SER A 99 15.78 -2.14 -8.28
CA SER A 99 15.38 -3.46 -7.77
C SER A 99 13.86 -3.56 -7.62
N GLU A 100 13.33 -4.79 -7.55
CA GLU A 100 11.90 -5.02 -7.25
C GLU A 100 11.51 -4.47 -5.87
N GLU A 101 12.38 -4.62 -4.86
CA GLU A 101 12.18 -4.00 -3.55
C GLU A 101 12.11 -2.47 -3.66
N GLY A 102 13.03 -1.88 -4.43
CA GLY A 102 13.04 -0.45 -4.68
C GLY A 102 11.78 0.04 -5.40
N ARG A 103 11.26 -0.75 -6.34
CA ARG A 103 9.96 -0.50 -6.99
C ARG A 103 8.81 -0.54 -6.01
N MET A 104 8.77 -1.51 -5.09
CA MET A 104 7.76 -1.58 -4.03
C MET A 104 7.83 -0.34 -3.11
N LEU A 105 9.02 0.05 -2.67
CA LEU A 105 9.22 1.24 -1.83
C LEU A 105 8.79 2.52 -2.54
N ALA A 106 9.10 2.66 -3.83
CA ALA A 106 8.69 3.82 -4.62
C ALA A 106 7.18 3.89 -4.85
N LYS A 107 6.53 2.75 -5.12
CA LYS A 107 5.06 2.67 -5.20
C LYS A 107 4.42 3.05 -3.87
N LYS A 108 4.91 2.50 -2.76
CA LYS A 108 4.43 2.85 -1.43
C LYS A 108 4.57 4.34 -1.15
N ALA A 109 5.71 4.95 -1.49
CA ALA A 109 5.91 6.39 -1.36
C ALA A 109 4.88 7.21 -2.17
N PHE A 110 4.51 6.78 -3.38
CA PHE A 110 3.49 7.45 -4.19
C PHE A 110 2.12 7.42 -3.50
N TYR A 111 1.67 6.25 -3.04
CA TYR A 111 0.39 6.12 -2.36
C TYR A 111 0.36 6.81 -0.99
N ASP A 112 1.47 6.81 -0.25
CA ASP A 112 1.57 7.57 1.00
C ASP A 112 1.42 9.08 0.75
N LEU A 113 2.05 9.61 -0.30
CA LEU A 113 1.92 11.03 -0.70
C LEU A 113 0.50 11.38 -1.16
N GLU A 114 -0.20 10.45 -1.81
CA GLU A 114 -1.62 10.64 -2.17
C GLU A 114 -2.51 10.68 -0.93
N LYS A 115 -2.30 9.78 0.03
CA LYS A 115 -3.02 9.79 1.32
C LYS A 115 -2.76 11.08 2.10
N GLU A 116 -1.56 11.65 1.97
CA GLU A 116 -1.17 12.94 2.56
C GLU A 116 -1.70 14.15 1.79
N GLY A 117 -2.33 13.96 0.62
CA GLY A 117 -2.89 15.04 -0.20
C GLY A 117 -1.86 15.88 -0.95
N ILE A 118 -0.62 15.40 -1.10
CA ILE A 118 0.46 16.11 -1.79
C ILE A 118 0.37 15.93 -3.32
N GLY A 119 -0.20 14.82 -3.76
CA GLY A 119 -0.41 14.51 -5.16
C GLY A 119 -1.52 13.49 -5.38
N LYS A 120 -1.75 13.16 -6.65
CA LYS A 120 -2.72 12.13 -7.07
C LYS A 120 -2.03 11.09 -7.94
N VAL A 121 -2.17 9.82 -7.57
CA VAL A 121 -1.61 8.69 -8.32
C VAL A 121 -2.55 8.37 -9.49
N LYS A 122 -1.98 8.18 -10.67
CA LYS A 122 -2.71 7.84 -11.90
C LYS A 122 -1.89 6.85 -12.73
N TYR A 123 -2.59 6.11 -13.58
CA TYR A 123 -1.96 5.28 -14.60
C TYR A 123 -2.10 5.96 -15.95
N GLU A 124 -0.96 6.28 -16.58
CA GLU A 124 -0.89 6.85 -17.92
C GLU A 124 -0.37 5.80 -18.91
N LYS A 125 -0.99 5.73 -20.10
CA LYS A 125 -0.71 4.66 -21.07
C LYS A 125 0.76 4.62 -21.52
N GLU A 126 1.39 5.78 -21.66
CA GLU A 126 2.77 5.90 -22.17
C GLU A 126 3.83 5.79 -21.07
N PHE A 127 3.50 6.28 -19.87
CA PHE A 127 4.48 6.42 -18.77
C PHE A 127 4.28 5.42 -17.62
N GLY A 128 3.18 4.67 -17.63
CA GLY A 128 2.80 3.78 -16.54
C GLY A 128 2.29 4.56 -15.32
N LEU A 129 2.66 4.10 -14.12
CA LEU A 129 2.25 4.73 -12.87
C LEU A 129 2.94 6.08 -12.67
N VAL A 130 2.16 7.14 -12.47
CA VAL A 130 2.62 8.50 -12.22
C VAL A 130 1.94 9.09 -10.99
N ILE A 131 2.60 10.03 -10.35
CA ILE A 131 1.99 10.94 -9.37
C ILE A 131 2.03 12.34 -9.94
N VAL A 132 0.89 13.03 -9.92
CA VAL A 132 0.75 14.43 -10.34
C VAL A 132 0.47 15.31 -9.13
N LYS A 133 0.94 16.55 -9.15
CA LYS A 133 0.69 17.51 -8.08
C LYS A 133 -0.82 17.75 -7.95
N SER A 134 -1.30 17.80 -6.70
CA SER A 134 -2.70 18.07 -6.38
C SER A 134 -3.10 19.51 -6.68
#